data_AF-A0AAE6BTU4-F1
#
_entry.id   AF-A0AAE6BTU4-F1
#
_cell.length_a   1.000
_cell.length_b   1.000
_cell.length_c   1.000
_cell.angle_alpha   90.00
_cell.angle_beta   90.00
_cell.angle_gamma   90.00
#
_symmetry.space_group_name_H-M   'P 1'
#
loop_
_entity.id
_entity.type
_entity.pdbx_description
1 polymer ?
#
loop_
_entity_poly.entity_id
_entity_poly.type
_entity_poly.pdbx_seq_one_letter_code
_entity_poly.pdbx_strand_id
1 'polypeptide(L)'
;MMTLLRRAFGFSPDSEEEEEDYDPTVPTYAAGDSRQAQPSRETAVAASADNASMPAVAAATAVETADNAALPAALFDAVIEVFNSAQPDFIKKCLDTEAQRKFLIESIDSRLREQAEQAMRTSANQWKDEKSRLEARISELEGDDNAMTVLRKENSRLQLSVDRQKRALLDRINDLESQLAKQAEEKERFYSRRKPSVLEEELTQAKSRIEELEATVAEKEEQKKAAGGDDIQTEAEVMESPDAREELLAEHERRIAEHESLIAERDQKIAELTAECGKLREEAARQSTLREQLEVKTSMSDNMINDLRNQAAAARRELETMQQEQLQAVEHIQKELDGFEELKARKDAKIAELQESNASLRRTIETNLYNQANSEMRLRKQIKELQSKLDSTATAVESAPEYARPADQGLEIGFDDAPKAPEKQSQQRRRGRPRKVKIDSSLDNTEWFSEGKHDDPDFGYHEPPRKPANDNEAQLSLF
;
A
#
# COMPACT_ATOMS: atom_id res chain seq x y z
N MET A 1 -12.07 -27.48 30.91
CA MET A 1 -12.39 -27.06 29.51
C MET A 1 -11.56 -25.87 29.02
N MET A 2 -11.21 -24.89 29.86
CA MET A 2 -10.36 -23.74 29.48
C MET A 2 -8.92 -24.10 29.07
N THR A 3 -8.37 -25.22 29.55
CA THR A 3 -7.01 -25.70 29.23
C THR A 3 -6.91 -26.34 27.85
N LEU A 4 -8.00 -26.94 27.35
CA LEU A 4 -8.06 -27.56 26.02
C LEU A 4 -8.18 -26.52 24.90
N LEU A 5 -8.88 -25.40 25.13
CA LEU A 5 -8.91 -24.29 24.17
C LEU A 5 -7.54 -23.64 24.01
N ARG A 6 -6.78 -23.43 25.10
CA ARG A 6 -5.44 -22.83 25.02
C ARG A 6 -4.45 -23.66 24.20
N ARG A 7 -4.54 -25.00 24.29
CA ARG A 7 -3.75 -25.93 23.47
C ARG A 7 -4.15 -25.91 22.00
N ALA A 8 -5.43 -25.69 21.67
CA ALA A 8 -5.91 -25.57 20.29
C ALA A 8 -5.47 -24.26 19.62
N PHE A 9 -5.13 -23.24 20.40
CA PHE A 9 -4.54 -21.97 19.94
C PHE A 9 -3.01 -21.93 20.02
N GLY A 10 -2.34 -23.07 20.23
CA GLY A 10 -0.87 -23.17 20.13
C GLY A 10 -0.10 -22.67 21.35
N PHE A 11 -0.76 -22.40 22.48
CA PHE A 11 -0.07 -22.10 23.73
C PHE A 11 0.24 -23.41 24.46
N SER A 12 1.48 -23.89 24.34
CA SER A 12 2.00 -24.99 25.18
C SER A 12 2.26 -24.47 26.59
N PRO A 13 1.66 -25.06 27.64
CA PRO A 13 2.01 -24.77 29.02
C PRO A 13 3.06 -25.78 29.47
N ASP A 14 4.28 -25.62 28.99
CA ASP A 14 5.51 -26.19 29.58
C ASP A 14 6.68 -25.78 28.69
N SER A 15 7.36 -24.74 29.12
CA SER A 15 8.79 -24.55 28.89
C SER A 15 9.28 -23.80 30.11
N GLU A 16 9.72 -24.59 31.09
CA GLU A 16 10.53 -24.14 32.20
C GLU A 16 11.70 -23.31 31.65
N GLU A 17 12.03 -22.26 32.41
CA GLU A 17 13.03 -21.25 32.15
C GLU A 17 14.42 -21.88 31.99
N GLU A 18 14.99 -21.83 30.79
CA GLU A 18 16.44 -21.74 30.61
C GLU A 18 16.74 -20.30 30.19
N GLU A 19 17.19 -19.54 31.19
CA GLU A 19 17.67 -18.17 31.10
C GLU A 19 19.01 -18.19 30.34
N GLU A 20 18.95 -18.26 29.00
CA GLU A 20 20.12 -18.10 28.14
C GLU A 20 20.40 -16.60 27.93
N ASP A 21 21.58 -16.20 28.40
CA ASP A 21 22.16 -14.87 28.30
C ASP A 21 22.01 -14.26 26.90
N TYR A 22 21.26 -13.15 26.83
CA TYR A 22 21.09 -12.35 25.62
C TYR A 22 22.39 -11.61 25.27
N ASP A 23 23.07 -12.02 24.20
CA ASP A 23 24.26 -11.32 23.67
C ASP A 23 23.85 -10.03 22.95
N PRO A 24 24.22 -8.83 23.48
CA PRO A 24 23.81 -7.54 22.93
C PRO A 24 24.56 -7.13 21.65
N THR A 25 25.39 -8.01 21.06
CA THR A 25 26.13 -7.68 19.83
C THR A 25 25.41 -8.02 18.52
N VAL A 26 24.21 -8.60 18.58
CA VAL A 26 23.40 -8.86 17.37
C VAL A 26 22.64 -7.59 16.96
N PRO A 27 22.86 -7.02 15.76
CA PRO A 27 22.16 -5.81 15.33
C PRO A 27 20.68 -6.09 15.06
N THR A 28 19.81 -5.67 15.97
CA THR A 28 18.36 -5.68 15.77
C THR A 28 17.96 -4.56 14.79
N TYR A 29 17.93 -4.86 13.50
CA TYR A 29 17.39 -3.97 12.48
C TYR A 29 15.92 -4.29 12.23
N ALA A 30 15.02 -3.86 13.13
CA ALA A 30 13.61 -3.54 12.86
C ALA A 30 12.80 -3.49 14.17
N ALA A 31 12.63 -2.31 14.74
CA ALA A 31 11.39 -1.86 15.38
C ALA A 31 11.64 -0.44 15.93
N GLY A 32 11.23 0.56 15.15
CA GLY A 32 11.11 1.92 15.64
C GLY A 32 9.97 1.98 16.65
N ASP A 33 10.33 2.23 17.91
CA ASP A 33 9.42 2.54 18.99
C ASP A 33 8.88 3.97 18.81
N SER A 34 7.55 4.10 18.83
CA SER A 34 6.84 5.36 18.95
C SER A 34 5.42 5.06 19.41
N ARG A 35 5.20 4.93 20.72
CA ARG A 35 3.99 5.46 21.36
C ARG A 35 4.16 5.57 22.88
N GLN A 36 4.26 6.82 23.30
CA GLN A 36 4.20 7.29 24.68
C GLN A 36 2.88 6.89 25.37
N ALA A 37 3.02 6.62 26.67
CA ALA A 37 1.95 6.37 27.62
C ALA A 37 1.04 7.58 27.86
N GLN A 38 -0.24 7.34 28.22
CA GLN A 38 -0.84 7.70 29.52
C GLN A 38 -2.34 7.28 29.65
N PRO A 39 -2.92 7.24 30.87
CA PRO A 39 -3.76 6.13 31.34
C PRO A 39 -5.26 6.40 31.58
N SER A 40 -6.01 5.31 31.77
CA SER A 40 -7.21 5.09 32.61
C SER A 40 -8.45 5.99 32.47
N ARG A 41 -9.61 5.38 32.13
CA ARG A 41 -10.79 5.36 33.01
C ARG A 41 -11.85 4.32 32.59
N GLU A 42 -12.28 3.53 33.57
CA GLU A 42 -13.50 2.71 33.55
C GLU A 42 -14.75 3.59 33.45
N THR A 43 -15.74 3.16 32.66
CA THR A 43 -17.16 3.13 33.07
C THR A 43 -17.92 2.16 32.19
N ALA A 44 -18.54 1.18 32.84
CA ALA A 44 -19.56 0.29 32.31
C ALA A 44 -20.83 1.05 31.95
N VAL A 45 -21.53 0.63 30.88
CA VAL A 45 -22.98 0.42 30.89
C VAL A 45 -23.33 -0.70 29.92
N ALA A 46 -24.06 -1.69 30.44
CA ALA A 46 -24.65 -2.80 29.72
C ALA A 46 -25.85 -2.35 28.87
N ALA A 47 -26.05 -3.00 27.72
CA ALA A 47 -27.38 -3.21 27.16
C ALA A 47 -27.39 -4.48 26.30
N SER A 48 -28.19 -5.43 26.78
CA SER A 48 -28.75 -6.59 26.10
C SER A 48 -29.44 -6.26 24.78
N ALA A 49 -29.32 -7.14 23.78
CA ALA A 49 -30.43 -8.01 23.32
C ALA A 49 -30.09 -8.73 22.00
N ASP A 50 -30.68 -9.92 21.88
CA ASP A 50 -30.73 -10.85 20.77
C ASP A 50 -31.14 -10.26 19.40
N ASN A 51 -30.59 -10.83 18.31
CA ASN A 51 -31.31 -11.26 17.10
C ASN A 51 -30.28 -11.93 16.15
N ALA A 52 -30.30 -13.24 15.92
CA ALA A 52 -31.30 -14.00 15.16
C ALA A 52 -31.54 -13.45 13.75
N SER A 53 -31.20 -14.31 12.78
CA SER A 53 -31.75 -14.43 11.44
C SER A 53 -31.77 -13.18 10.55
N MET A 54 -30.93 -13.23 9.52
CA MET A 54 -31.19 -12.58 8.24
C MET A 54 -32.62 -12.83 7.76
N PRO A 55 -33.36 -11.78 7.34
CA PRO A 55 -34.34 -11.91 6.29
C PRO A 55 -33.86 -11.19 5.03
N ALA A 56 -34.12 -11.85 3.91
CA ALA A 56 -33.90 -11.36 2.56
C ALA A 56 -34.58 -10.00 2.33
N VAL A 57 -33.81 -9.02 1.85
CA VAL A 57 -34.34 -7.75 1.36
C VAL A 57 -34.84 -7.98 -0.07
N ALA A 58 -36.06 -8.51 -0.17
CA ALA A 58 -36.84 -8.55 -1.40
C ALA A 58 -38.21 -7.96 -1.10
N ALA A 59 -38.34 -6.63 -1.26
CA ALA A 59 -39.59 -5.89 -1.54
C ALA A 59 -39.43 -4.41 -1.11
N ALA A 60 -38.95 -3.56 -2.02
CA ALA A 60 -39.10 -2.10 -1.90
C ALA A 60 -38.94 -1.40 -3.26
N THR A 61 -39.71 -1.80 -4.26
CA THR A 61 -39.91 -1.02 -5.51
C THR A 61 -41.35 -1.20 -6.00
N ALA A 62 -42.31 -0.72 -5.23
CA ALA A 62 -43.68 -0.58 -5.66
C ALA A 62 -44.29 0.66 -5.00
N VAL A 63 -43.81 1.84 -5.39
CA VAL A 63 -44.44 3.12 -5.08
C VAL A 63 -44.59 3.88 -6.40
N GLU A 64 -45.86 4.12 -6.75
CA GLU A 64 -46.37 5.17 -7.64
C GLU A 64 -45.96 5.15 -9.13
N THR A 65 -46.63 4.30 -9.91
CA THR A 65 -46.75 4.47 -11.38
C THR A 65 -48.14 4.92 -11.82
N ALA A 66 -49.14 5.01 -10.93
CA ALA A 66 -50.52 5.35 -11.30
C ALA A 66 -50.73 6.86 -11.57
N ASP A 67 -50.06 7.75 -10.81
CA ASP A 67 -50.25 9.21 -10.96
C ASP A 67 -49.42 9.81 -12.11
N ASN A 68 -48.43 9.08 -12.61
CA ASN A 68 -47.60 9.49 -13.74
C ASN A 68 -48.33 9.41 -15.10
N ALA A 69 -49.50 8.75 -15.18
CA ALA A 69 -50.27 8.67 -16.42
C ALA A 69 -51.09 9.94 -16.73
N ALA A 70 -51.46 10.72 -15.71
CA ALA A 70 -52.23 11.96 -15.87
C ALA A 70 -51.35 13.22 -16.04
N LEU A 71 -50.09 13.14 -15.62
CA LEU A 71 -49.12 14.24 -15.67
C LEU A 71 -48.76 14.70 -17.09
N PRO A 72 -48.61 13.83 -18.10
CA PRO A 72 -48.38 14.24 -19.49
C PRO A 72 -49.55 15.05 -20.06
N ALA A 73 -50.79 14.61 -19.82
CA ALA A 73 -51.98 15.28 -20.33
C ALA A 73 -52.14 16.70 -19.77
N ALA A 74 -51.92 16.88 -18.46
CA ALA A 74 -51.98 18.18 -17.80
C ALA A 74 -50.87 19.15 -18.26
N LEU A 75 -49.66 18.61 -18.54
CA LEU A 75 -48.55 19.39 -19.08
C LEU A 75 -48.87 19.93 -20.48
N PHE A 76 -49.45 19.11 -21.36
CA PHE A 76 -49.82 19.54 -22.70
C PHE A 76 -50.94 20.57 -22.71
N ASP A 77 -51.94 20.42 -21.84
CA ASP A 77 -53.04 21.38 -21.73
C ASP A 77 -52.55 22.76 -21.23
N ALA A 78 -51.59 22.79 -20.28
CA ALA A 78 -50.96 24.02 -19.84
C ALA A 78 -50.13 24.71 -20.93
N VAL A 79 -49.42 23.94 -21.77
CA VAL A 79 -48.66 24.49 -22.91
C VAL A 79 -49.60 25.07 -23.97
N ILE A 80 -50.72 24.39 -24.25
CA ILE A 80 -51.75 24.87 -25.19
C ILE A 80 -52.42 26.15 -24.64
N GLU A 81 -52.66 26.25 -23.34
CA GLU A 81 -53.21 27.44 -22.69
C GLU A 81 -52.26 28.64 -22.82
N VAL A 82 -50.97 28.45 -22.53
CA VAL A 82 -49.95 29.50 -22.69
C VAL A 82 -49.84 29.93 -24.16
N PHE A 83 -49.81 28.99 -25.10
CA PHE A 83 -49.71 29.28 -26.52
C PHE A 83 -50.94 30.03 -27.05
N ASN A 84 -52.14 29.63 -26.63
CA ASN A 84 -53.38 30.31 -27.00
C ASN A 84 -53.53 31.66 -26.31
N SER A 85 -52.99 31.86 -25.11
CA SER A 85 -53.00 33.17 -24.43
C SER A 85 -52.18 34.23 -25.18
N ALA A 86 -51.10 33.81 -25.85
CA ALA A 86 -50.15 34.68 -26.54
C ALA A 86 -50.58 35.09 -27.96
N GLN A 87 -51.67 34.52 -28.50
CA GLN A 87 -52.13 34.80 -29.86
C GLN A 87 -53.20 35.92 -29.92
N PRO A 88 -53.45 36.54 -31.09
CA PRO A 88 -54.59 37.44 -31.30
C PRO A 88 -55.94 36.71 -31.23
N ASP A 89 -56.98 37.35 -30.70
CA ASP A 89 -58.28 36.72 -30.40
C ASP A 89 -59.03 36.17 -31.63
N PHE A 90 -58.72 36.67 -32.83
CA PHE A 90 -59.25 36.13 -34.08
C PHE A 90 -58.67 34.74 -34.40
N ILE A 91 -57.39 34.53 -34.10
CA ILE A 91 -56.68 33.27 -34.39
C ILE A 91 -57.04 32.20 -33.35
N LYS A 92 -57.22 32.59 -32.07
CA LYS A 92 -57.68 31.70 -31.00
C LYS A 92 -59.02 31.02 -31.29
N LYS A 93 -59.93 31.71 -31.97
CA LYS A 93 -61.29 31.21 -32.30
C LYS A 93 -61.32 30.27 -33.51
N CYS A 94 -60.26 30.27 -34.32
CA CYS A 94 -60.17 29.52 -35.57
C CYS A 94 -59.26 28.28 -35.48
N LEU A 95 -58.66 28.02 -34.31
CA LEU A 95 -57.76 26.90 -34.09
C LEU A 95 -58.45 25.79 -33.31
N ASP A 96 -58.36 24.57 -33.84
CA ASP A 96 -58.79 23.37 -33.15
C ASP A 96 -57.73 22.96 -32.12
N THR A 97 -58.05 23.15 -30.84
CA THR A 97 -57.21 22.82 -29.70
C THR A 97 -56.96 21.32 -29.58
N GLU A 98 -57.88 20.47 -30.05
CA GLU A 98 -57.71 19.01 -30.00
C GLU A 98 -56.75 18.51 -31.07
N ALA A 99 -56.78 19.09 -32.28
CA ALA A 99 -55.81 18.79 -33.33
C ALA A 99 -54.39 19.24 -32.94
N GLN A 100 -54.24 20.42 -32.31
CA GLN A 100 -52.97 20.88 -31.75
C GLN A 100 -52.46 19.93 -30.65
N ARG A 101 -53.34 19.50 -29.74
CA ARG A 101 -53.01 18.54 -28.68
C ARG A 101 -52.52 17.22 -29.25
N LYS A 102 -53.21 16.65 -30.24
CA LYS A 102 -52.81 15.40 -30.90
C LYS A 102 -51.46 15.52 -31.59
N PHE A 103 -51.20 16.62 -32.31
CA PHE A 103 -49.92 16.85 -32.98
C PHE A 103 -48.75 17.04 -32.00
N LEU A 104 -48.98 17.77 -30.90
CA LEU A 104 -47.99 17.94 -29.83
C LEU A 104 -47.69 16.61 -29.14
N ILE A 105 -48.70 15.81 -28.84
CA ILE A 105 -48.51 14.48 -28.27
C ILE A 105 -47.70 13.61 -29.22
N GLU A 106 -48.05 13.48 -30.50
CA GLU A 106 -47.33 12.62 -31.46
C GLU A 106 -45.86 13.07 -31.68
N SER A 107 -45.62 14.37 -31.82
CA SER A 107 -44.29 14.93 -32.13
C SER A 107 -43.37 15.00 -30.92
N ILE A 108 -43.92 15.25 -29.73
CA ILE A 108 -43.16 15.23 -28.47
C ILE A 108 -42.98 13.80 -28.01
N ASP A 109 -43.97 12.92 -28.15
CA ASP A 109 -43.84 11.50 -27.79
C ASP A 109 -42.78 10.80 -28.64
N SER A 110 -42.69 11.07 -29.94
CA SER A 110 -41.64 10.47 -30.79
C SER A 110 -40.24 10.92 -30.36
N ARG A 111 -40.02 12.22 -30.14
CA ARG A 111 -38.73 12.75 -29.65
C ARG A 111 -38.42 12.31 -28.23
N LEU A 112 -39.42 12.28 -27.34
CA LEU A 112 -39.26 11.84 -25.96
C LEU A 112 -39.00 10.33 -25.90
N ARG A 113 -39.66 9.53 -26.75
CA ARG A 113 -39.36 8.10 -26.91
C ARG A 113 -37.95 7.89 -27.45
N GLU A 114 -37.52 8.66 -28.46
CA GLU A 114 -36.15 8.59 -28.97
C GLU A 114 -35.13 8.97 -27.91
N GLN A 115 -35.37 10.03 -27.13
CA GLN A 115 -34.50 10.43 -26.02
C GLN A 115 -34.50 9.42 -24.87
N ALA A 116 -35.67 8.88 -24.52
CA ALA A 116 -35.79 7.84 -23.50
C ALA A 116 -35.09 6.54 -23.94
N GLU A 117 -35.23 6.15 -25.20
CA GLU A 117 -34.56 4.98 -25.76
C GLU A 117 -33.06 5.21 -25.87
N GLN A 118 -32.61 6.42 -26.24
CA GLN A 118 -31.19 6.78 -26.22
C GLN A 118 -30.63 6.75 -24.79
N ALA A 119 -31.33 7.31 -23.80
CA ALA A 119 -30.91 7.27 -22.40
C ALA A 119 -30.89 5.85 -21.83
N MET A 120 -31.86 5.01 -22.19
CA MET A 120 -31.86 3.58 -21.82
C MET A 120 -30.70 2.83 -22.48
N ARG A 121 -30.40 3.12 -23.76
CA ARG A 121 -29.28 2.49 -24.47
C ARG A 121 -27.93 2.91 -23.89
N THR A 122 -27.74 4.18 -23.57
CA THR A 122 -26.48 4.65 -22.95
C THR A 122 -26.31 4.08 -21.55
N SER A 123 -27.36 4.10 -20.72
CA SER A 123 -27.33 3.48 -19.39
C SER A 123 -27.11 1.97 -19.46
N ALA A 124 -27.75 1.27 -20.40
CA ALA A 124 -27.56 -0.17 -20.58
C ALA A 124 -26.15 -0.52 -21.08
N ASN A 125 -25.55 0.31 -21.93
CA ASN A 125 -24.18 0.12 -22.39
C ASN A 125 -23.18 0.41 -21.27
N GLN A 126 -23.36 1.49 -20.52
CA GLN A 126 -22.55 1.79 -19.33
C GLN A 126 -22.59 0.63 -18.33
N TRP A 127 -23.78 0.09 -18.06
CA TRP A 127 -23.92 -1.07 -17.18
C TRP A 127 -23.21 -2.32 -17.71
N LYS A 128 -23.25 -2.56 -19.03
CA LYS A 128 -22.52 -3.68 -19.65
C LYS A 128 -21.01 -3.50 -19.56
N ASP A 129 -20.53 -2.28 -19.79
CA ASP A 129 -19.11 -1.95 -19.72
C ASP A 129 -18.59 -2.08 -18.27
N GLU A 130 -19.35 -1.57 -17.30
CA GLU A 130 -19.07 -1.74 -15.87
C GLU A 130 -19.08 -3.22 -15.47
N LYS A 131 -20.07 -3.99 -15.92
CA LYS A 131 -20.14 -5.42 -15.66
C LYS A 131 -18.93 -6.16 -16.25
N SER A 132 -18.58 -5.89 -17.51
CA SER A 132 -17.41 -6.47 -18.17
C SER A 132 -16.11 -6.11 -17.44
N ARG A 133 -15.98 -4.86 -16.98
CA ARG A 133 -14.85 -4.39 -16.18
C ARG A 133 -14.76 -5.11 -14.83
N LEU A 134 -15.88 -5.28 -14.15
CA LEU A 134 -15.93 -6.01 -12.88
C LEU A 134 -15.61 -7.49 -13.07
N GLU A 135 -16.13 -8.12 -14.13
CA GLU A 135 -15.82 -9.52 -14.48
C GLU A 135 -14.33 -9.71 -14.81
N ALA A 136 -13.73 -8.79 -15.56
CA ALA A 136 -12.29 -8.81 -15.84
C ALA A 136 -11.47 -8.67 -14.54
N ARG A 137 -11.89 -7.79 -13.63
CA ARG A 137 -11.22 -7.61 -12.34
C ARG A 137 -11.36 -8.82 -11.43
N ILE A 138 -12.51 -9.49 -11.44
CA ILE A 138 -12.74 -10.74 -10.70
C ILE A 138 -11.81 -11.82 -11.23
N SER A 139 -11.74 -12.00 -12.55
CA SER A 139 -10.85 -12.98 -13.19
C SER A 139 -9.36 -12.73 -12.85
N GLU A 140 -8.94 -11.46 -12.83
CA GLU A 140 -7.59 -11.08 -12.41
C GLU A 140 -7.32 -11.43 -10.95
N LEU A 141 -8.25 -11.07 -10.03
CA LEU A 141 -8.13 -11.39 -8.61
C LEU A 141 -8.12 -12.90 -8.34
N GLU A 142 -8.91 -13.67 -9.08
CA GLU A 142 -8.89 -15.13 -9.03
C GLU A 142 -7.54 -15.69 -9.53
N GLY A 143 -6.94 -15.08 -10.56
CA GLY A 143 -5.60 -15.40 -11.04
C GLY A 143 -4.51 -15.14 -9.99
N ASP A 144 -4.56 -13.98 -9.35
CA ASP A 144 -3.63 -13.59 -8.29
C ASP A 144 -3.75 -14.50 -7.06
N ASP A 145 -4.97 -14.87 -6.64
CA ASP A 145 -5.17 -15.81 -5.53
C ASP A 145 -4.60 -17.19 -5.87
N ASN A 146 -4.84 -17.67 -7.09
CA ASN A 146 -4.24 -18.93 -7.56
C ASN A 146 -2.70 -18.86 -7.55
N ALA A 147 -2.09 -17.78 -8.06
CA ALA A 147 -0.64 -17.60 -8.02
C ALA A 147 -0.10 -17.55 -6.58
N MET A 148 -0.80 -16.83 -5.68
CA MET A 148 -0.46 -16.75 -4.26
C MET A 148 -0.54 -18.14 -3.59
N THR A 149 -1.54 -18.95 -3.91
CA THR A 149 -1.66 -20.31 -3.34
C THR A 149 -0.54 -21.24 -3.82
N VAL A 150 -0.09 -21.10 -5.08
CA VAL A 150 1.07 -21.84 -5.61
C VAL A 150 2.34 -21.44 -4.88
N LEU A 151 2.61 -20.13 -4.75
CA LEU A 151 3.77 -19.62 -4.01
C LEU A 151 3.78 -20.08 -2.55
N ARG A 152 2.62 -20.10 -1.88
CA ARG A 152 2.51 -20.63 -0.51
C ARG A 152 2.88 -22.12 -0.42
N LYS A 153 2.42 -22.94 -1.38
CA LYS A 153 2.77 -24.37 -1.44
C LYS A 153 4.26 -24.58 -1.69
N GLU A 154 4.85 -23.80 -2.60
CA GLU A 154 6.28 -23.85 -2.89
C GLU A 154 7.12 -23.43 -1.68
N ASN A 155 6.73 -22.34 -1.01
CA ASN A 155 7.41 -21.89 0.21
C ASN A 155 7.36 -22.95 1.32
N SER A 156 6.19 -23.56 1.55
CA SER A 156 6.06 -24.67 2.49
C SER A 156 6.92 -25.88 2.11
N ARG A 157 7.01 -26.20 0.81
CA ARG A 157 7.90 -27.28 0.31
C ARG A 157 9.38 -26.96 0.54
N LEU A 158 9.80 -25.71 0.30
CA LEU A 158 11.17 -25.26 0.55
C LEU A 158 11.49 -25.32 2.04
N GLN A 159 10.60 -24.85 2.91
CA GLN A 159 10.75 -24.95 4.37
C GLN A 159 10.92 -26.40 4.81
N LEU A 160 10.05 -27.31 4.36
CA LEU A 160 10.18 -28.75 4.67
C LEU A 160 11.49 -29.35 4.16
N SER A 161 11.99 -28.91 3.00
CA SER A 161 13.28 -29.37 2.47
C SER A 161 14.43 -28.87 3.35
N VAL A 162 14.41 -27.60 3.74
CA VAL A 162 15.42 -27.02 4.65
C VAL A 162 15.38 -27.71 5.99
N ASP A 163 14.20 -27.97 6.55
CA ASP A 163 14.08 -28.67 7.83
C ASP A 163 14.55 -30.12 7.76
N ARG A 164 14.35 -30.80 6.63
CA ARG A 164 14.93 -32.14 6.40
C ARG A 164 16.45 -32.07 6.32
N GLN A 165 17.00 -31.09 5.61
CA GLN A 165 18.44 -30.87 5.52
C GLN A 165 19.04 -30.54 6.90
N LYS A 166 18.40 -29.67 7.68
CA LYS A 166 18.79 -29.36 9.05
C LYS A 166 18.82 -30.61 9.92
N ARG A 167 17.77 -31.44 9.90
CA ARG A 167 17.75 -32.71 10.63
C ARG A 167 18.88 -33.65 10.20
N ALA A 168 19.09 -33.82 8.91
CA ALA A 168 20.18 -34.68 8.41
C ALA A 168 21.58 -34.16 8.80
N LEU A 169 21.79 -32.84 8.84
CA LEU A 169 23.04 -32.23 9.31
C LEU A 169 23.20 -32.40 10.83
N LEU A 170 22.14 -32.21 11.61
CA LEU A 170 22.16 -32.46 13.06
C LEU A 170 22.46 -33.92 13.37
N ASP A 171 21.88 -34.87 12.64
CA ASP A 171 22.17 -36.30 12.79
C ASP A 171 23.64 -36.61 12.48
N ARG A 172 24.20 -35.97 11.45
CA ARG A 172 25.63 -36.10 11.11
C ARG A 172 26.52 -35.47 12.17
N ILE A 173 26.15 -34.31 12.73
CA ILE A 173 26.88 -33.69 13.84
C ILE A 173 26.89 -34.63 15.04
N ASN A 174 25.72 -35.17 15.42
CA ASN A 174 25.61 -36.10 16.53
C ASN A 174 26.43 -37.40 16.30
N ASP A 175 26.45 -37.94 15.08
CA ASP A 175 27.33 -39.07 14.73
C ASP A 175 28.82 -38.69 14.88
N LEU A 176 29.24 -37.53 14.37
CA LEU A 176 30.61 -37.04 14.51
C LEU A 176 30.99 -36.77 15.97
N GLU A 177 30.09 -36.22 16.77
CA GLU A 177 30.27 -36.03 18.21
C GLU A 177 30.42 -37.38 18.92
N SER A 178 29.61 -38.37 18.55
CA SER A 178 29.73 -39.74 19.08
C SER A 178 31.07 -40.40 18.69
N GLN A 179 31.57 -40.14 17.49
CA GLN A 179 32.86 -40.63 17.02
C GLN A 179 34.01 -39.93 17.76
N LEU A 180 33.92 -38.61 17.96
CA LEU A 180 34.88 -37.86 18.76
C LEU A 180 34.89 -38.34 20.22
N ALA A 181 33.72 -38.60 20.81
CA ALA A 181 33.61 -39.16 22.16
C ALA A 181 34.28 -40.54 22.25
N LYS A 182 34.00 -41.44 21.29
CA LYS A 182 34.68 -42.76 21.21
C LYS A 182 36.18 -42.63 21.04
N GLN A 183 36.65 -41.74 20.16
CA GLN A 183 38.08 -41.52 19.95
C GLN A 183 38.74 -40.90 21.19
N ALA A 184 38.05 -40.03 21.93
CA ALA A 184 38.53 -39.50 23.19
C ALA A 184 38.65 -40.63 24.23
N GLU A 185 37.63 -41.48 24.37
CA GLU A 185 37.69 -42.66 25.22
C GLU A 185 38.82 -43.62 24.81
N GLU A 186 39.02 -43.88 23.52
CA GLU A 186 40.10 -44.73 23.02
C GLU A 186 41.48 -44.14 23.31
N LYS A 187 41.65 -42.82 23.19
CA LYS A 187 42.86 -42.11 23.59
C LYS A 187 43.11 -42.25 25.09
N GLU A 188 42.10 -41.99 25.92
CA GLU A 188 42.19 -42.16 27.38
C GLU A 188 42.52 -43.61 27.76
N ARG A 189 41.90 -44.60 27.08
CA ARG A 189 42.22 -46.02 27.24
C ARG A 189 43.65 -46.34 26.80
N PHE A 190 44.13 -45.75 25.71
CA PHE A 190 45.51 -45.93 25.24
C PHE A 190 46.52 -45.38 26.24
N TYR A 191 46.32 -44.15 26.74
CA TYR A 191 47.18 -43.56 27.76
C TYR A 191 47.10 -44.32 29.09
N SER A 192 45.92 -44.82 29.47
CA SER A 192 45.75 -45.66 30.65
C SER A 192 46.38 -47.05 30.52
N ARG A 193 46.37 -47.64 29.31
CA ARG A 193 46.95 -48.96 29.02
C ARG A 193 48.47 -48.89 28.86
N ARG A 194 48.96 -47.87 28.16
CA ARG A 194 50.37 -47.56 27.99
C ARG A 194 50.81 -46.64 29.12
N LYS A 195 50.70 -47.13 30.36
CA LYS A 195 51.16 -46.38 31.53
C LYS A 195 52.62 -45.98 31.31
N PRO A 196 53.02 -44.75 31.68
CA PRO A 196 54.42 -44.30 31.55
C PRO A 196 55.38 -45.25 32.29
N SER A 197 54.92 -45.99 33.30
CA SER A 197 55.74 -47.01 33.97
C SER A 197 56.16 -48.17 33.06
N VAL A 198 55.30 -48.64 32.15
CA VAL A 198 55.64 -49.75 31.24
C VAL A 198 56.66 -49.28 30.21
N LEU A 199 56.53 -48.04 29.73
CA LEU A 199 57.52 -47.43 28.84
C LEU A 199 58.83 -47.13 29.57
N GLU A 200 58.79 -46.71 30.84
CA GLU A 200 59.97 -46.51 31.68
C GLU A 200 60.67 -47.86 31.95
N GLU A 201 59.92 -48.92 32.25
CA GLU A 201 60.42 -50.29 32.43
C GLU A 201 61.07 -50.81 31.14
N GLU A 202 60.38 -50.73 29.99
CA GLU A 202 60.93 -51.11 28.67
C GLU A 202 62.18 -50.30 28.30
N LEU A 203 62.22 -49.01 28.65
CA LEU A 203 63.38 -48.14 28.41
C LEU A 203 64.55 -48.47 29.35
N THR A 204 64.29 -48.85 30.61
CA THR A 204 65.35 -49.37 31.50
C THR A 204 65.90 -50.70 31.02
N GLN A 205 65.05 -51.60 30.52
CA GLN A 205 65.47 -52.89 29.95
C GLN A 205 66.23 -52.72 28.63
N ALA A 206 65.83 -51.78 27.77
CA ALA A 206 66.56 -51.45 26.55
C ALA A 206 67.94 -50.84 26.88
N LYS A 207 68.02 -49.97 27.90
CA LYS A 207 69.29 -49.39 28.38
C LYS A 207 70.23 -50.46 28.93
N SER A 208 69.75 -51.38 29.77
CA SER A 208 70.60 -52.46 30.26
C SER A 208 71.09 -53.38 29.13
N ARG A 209 70.25 -53.64 28.12
CA ARG A 209 70.64 -54.44 26.96
C ARG A 209 71.66 -53.73 26.06
N ILE A 210 71.55 -52.41 25.92
CA ILE A 210 72.55 -51.60 25.20
C ILE A 210 73.88 -51.64 25.95
N GLU A 211 73.87 -51.49 27.27
CA GLU A 211 75.08 -51.56 28.11
C GLU A 211 75.76 -52.95 28.01
N GLU A 212 74.98 -54.04 28.00
CA GLU A 212 75.49 -55.38 27.72
C GLU A 212 76.09 -55.50 26.30
N LEU A 213 75.43 -54.96 25.28
CA LEU A 213 75.91 -55.00 23.91
C LEU A 213 77.18 -54.16 23.74
N GLU A 214 77.25 -52.98 24.36
CA GLU A 214 78.45 -52.12 24.38
C GLU A 214 79.61 -52.83 25.07
N ALA A 215 79.38 -53.54 26.17
CA ALA A 215 80.40 -54.39 26.80
C ALA A 215 80.88 -55.50 25.85
N THR A 216 79.96 -56.18 25.15
CA THR A 216 80.34 -57.23 24.18
C THR A 216 81.04 -56.67 22.94
N VAL A 217 80.74 -55.43 22.55
CA VAL A 217 81.42 -54.72 21.45
C VAL A 217 82.81 -54.30 21.91
N ALA A 218 82.97 -53.82 23.14
CA ALA A 218 84.28 -53.51 23.71
C ALA A 218 85.16 -54.78 23.79
N GLU A 219 84.62 -55.91 24.23
CA GLU A 219 85.32 -57.21 24.21
C GLU A 219 85.70 -57.63 22.79
N LYS A 220 84.81 -57.45 21.81
CA LYS A 220 85.09 -57.73 20.39
C LYS A 220 86.08 -56.75 19.76
N GLU A 221 86.09 -55.50 20.19
CA GLU A 221 87.09 -54.51 19.78
C GLU A 221 88.47 -54.82 20.37
N GLU A 222 88.52 -55.33 21.60
CA GLU A 222 89.75 -55.80 22.24
C GLU A 222 90.27 -57.08 21.54
N GLN A 223 89.38 -57.99 21.13
CA GLN A 223 89.70 -59.12 20.26
C GLN A 223 90.13 -58.69 18.85
N LYS A 224 89.53 -57.65 18.27
CA LYS A 224 89.96 -57.06 16.98
C LYS A 224 91.32 -56.36 17.08
N LYS A 225 91.64 -55.71 18.20
CA LYS A 225 92.98 -55.15 18.47
C LYS A 225 94.04 -56.24 18.65
N ALA A 226 93.67 -57.41 19.15
CA ALA A 226 94.54 -58.58 19.22
C ALA A 226 94.71 -59.31 17.86
N ALA A 227 93.84 -59.05 16.88
CA ALA A 227 93.82 -59.69 15.56
C ALA A 227 94.13 -58.74 14.39
N GLY A 228 94.59 -57.51 14.65
CA GLY A 228 94.76 -56.49 13.61
C GLY A 228 96.21 -56.28 13.18
N GLY A 229 96.65 -56.93 12.11
CA GLY A 229 97.94 -56.64 11.50
C GLY A 229 98.34 -57.58 10.37
N ASP A 230 97.54 -57.68 9.32
CA ASP A 230 98.02 -57.80 7.93
C ASP A 230 96.84 -57.75 6.96
N ASP A 231 97.13 -57.49 5.69
CA ASP A 231 96.24 -57.51 4.52
C ASP A 231 95.71 -56.15 4.03
N ILE A 232 96.64 -55.28 3.63
CA ILE A 232 96.45 -54.35 2.51
C ILE A 232 97.63 -54.55 1.57
N GLN A 233 97.62 -55.60 0.73
CA GLN A 233 98.51 -55.73 -0.44
C GLN A 233 98.21 -56.96 -1.32
N THR A 234 97.09 -56.96 -2.05
CA THR A 234 96.93 -57.83 -3.24
C THR A 234 95.83 -57.30 -4.16
N GLU A 235 96.10 -56.26 -4.95
CA GLU A 235 95.14 -55.76 -5.97
C GLU A 235 95.72 -55.62 -7.39
N ALA A 236 96.92 -56.15 -7.67
CA ALA A 236 97.56 -56.00 -8.99
C ALA A 236 97.99 -57.30 -9.69
N GLU A 237 97.65 -58.50 -9.18
CA GLU A 237 98.18 -59.76 -9.71
C GLU A 237 97.14 -60.91 -9.78
N VAL A 238 95.90 -60.63 -10.21
CA VAL A 238 94.82 -61.64 -10.34
C VAL A 238 94.36 -61.86 -11.80
N MET A 239 95.10 -61.36 -12.79
CA MET A 239 94.63 -61.35 -14.18
C MET A 239 95.10 -62.53 -15.08
N GLU A 240 95.52 -63.66 -14.52
CA GLU A 240 95.91 -64.88 -15.29
C GLU A 240 95.30 -66.22 -14.82
N SER A 241 94.32 -66.21 -13.89
CA SER A 241 93.50 -67.40 -13.62
C SER A 241 92.15 -67.31 -14.36
N PRO A 242 91.76 -68.30 -15.18
CA PRO A 242 90.44 -68.32 -15.81
C PRO A 242 89.31 -68.29 -14.75
N ASP A 243 89.55 -68.89 -13.59
CA ASP A 243 88.60 -68.93 -12.47
C ASP A 243 88.34 -67.52 -11.89
N ALA A 244 89.37 -66.66 -11.83
CA ALA A 244 89.21 -65.30 -11.29
C ALA A 244 88.51 -64.34 -12.27
N ARG A 245 88.67 -64.54 -13.58
CA ARG A 245 87.91 -63.80 -14.60
C ARG A 245 86.45 -64.24 -14.64
N GLU A 246 86.19 -65.53 -14.43
CA GLU A 246 84.84 -66.08 -14.34
C GLU A 246 84.11 -65.57 -13.08
N GLU A 247 84.82 -65.45 -11.96
CA GLU A 247 84.28 -64.87 -10.72
C GLU A 247 83.96 -63.37 -10.87
N LEU A 248 84.84 -62.58 -11.51
CA LEU A 248 84.56 -61.17 -11.82
C LEU A 248 83.41 -60.98 -12.81
N LEU A 249 83.28 -61.86 -13.81
CA LEU A 249 82.14 -61.84 -14.73
C LEU A 249 80.84 -62.16 -13.99
N ALA A 250 80.83 -63.13 -13.08
CA ALA A 250 79.67 -63.43 -12.24
C ALA A 250 79.31 -62.26 -11.31
N GLU A 251 80.30 -61.53 -10.78
CA GLU A 251 80.04 -60.30 -10.01
C GLU A 251 79.46 -59.18 -10.89
N HIS A 252 79.97 -58.99 -12.11
CA HIS A 252 79.42 -58.01 -13.05
C HIS A 252 78.00 -58.37 -13.48
N GLU A 253 77.70 -59.66 -13.72
CA GLU A 253 76.34 -60.13 -13.99
C GLU A 253 75.40 -59.90 -12.81
N ARG A 254 75.85 -60.13 -11.57
CA ARG A 254 75.08 -59.77 -10.36
C ARG A 254 74.80 -58.27 -10.29
N ARG A 255 75.80 -57.42 -10.54
CA ARG A 255 75.62 -55.95 -10.55
C ARG A 255 74.69 -55.50 -11.67
N ILE A 256 74.74 -56.12 -12.85
CA ILE A 256 73.81 -55.84 -13.95
C ILE A 256 72.39 -56.20 -13.53
N ALA A 257 72.16 -57.37 -12.93
CA ALA A 257 70.85 -57.78 -12.43
C ALA A 257 70.32 -56.84 -11.32
N GLU A 258 71.20 -56.40 -10.41
CA GLU A 258 70.86 -55.40 -9.38
C GLU A 258 70.47 -54.05 -10.00
N HIS A 259 71.21 -53.57 -10.99
CA HIS A 259 70.89 -52.34 -11.71
C HIS A 259 69.59 -52.45 -12.52
N GLU A 260 69.32 -53.60 -13.15
CA GLU A 260 68.06 -53.87 -13.85
C GLU A 260 66.87 -53.87 -12.88
N SER A 261 67.02 -54.45 -11.69
CA SER A 261 66.01 -54.38 -10.62
C SER A 261 65.75 -52.93 -10.19
N LEU A 262 66.81 -52.15 -9.96
CA LEU A 262 66.68 -50.74 -9.59
C LEU A 262 66.04 -49.90 -10.70
N ILE A 263 66.32 -50.18 -11.98
CA ILE A 263 65.68 -49.51 -13.11
C ILE A 263 64.18 -49.84 -13.12
N ALA A 264 63.81 -51.10 -12.95
CA ALA A 264 62.40 -51.52 -12.89
C ALA A 264 61.64 -50.85 -11.73
N GLU A 265 62.26 -50.75 -10.55
CA GLU A 265 61.69 -50.01 -9.41
C GLU A 265 61.52 -48.52 -9.69
N ARG A 266 62.50 -47.89 -10.34
CA ARG A 266 62.40 -46.47 -10.71
C ARG A 266 61.34 -46.23 -11.77
N ASP A 267 61.21 -47.12 -12.76
CA ASP A 267 60.19 -47.06 -13.80
C ASP A 267 58.78 -47.23 -13.20
N GLN A 268 58.62 -48.16 -12.25
CA GLN A 268 57.37 -48.29 -11.49
C GLN A 268 57.04 -46.99 -10.74
N LYS A 269 58.03 -46.38 -10.06
CA LYS A 269 57.82 -45.13 -9.32
C LYS A 269 57.51 -43.96 -10.25
N ILE A 270 58.09 -43.90 -11.44
CA ILE A 270 57.75 -42.91 -12.48
C ILE A 270 56.31 -43.13 -12.97
N ALA A 271 55.89 -44.38 -13.18
CA ALA A 271 54.52 -44.70 -13.58
C ALA A 271 53.50 -44.29 -12.50
N GLU A 272 53.81 -44.50 -11.22
CA GLU A 272 52.98 -44.07 -10.10
C GLU A 272 52.87 -42.55 -10.02
N LEU A 273 54.02 -41.84 -10.04
CA LEU A 273 54.05 -40.37 -10.00
C LEU A 273 53.34 -39.74 -11.21
N THR A 274 53.44 -40.34 -12.40
CA THR A 274 52.76 -39.84 -13.60
C THR A 274 51.24 -40.03 -13.52
N ALA A 275 50.77 -41.15 -12.94
CA ALA A 275 49.35 -41.37 -12.66
C ALA A 275 48.82 -40.38 -11.62
N GLU A 276 49.58 -40.09 -10.56
CA GLU A 276 49.23 -39.08 -9.55
C GLU A 276 49.19 -37.67 -10.15
N CYS A 277 50.16 -37.31 -10.99
CA CYS A 277 50.14 -36.03 -11.73
C CYS A 277 48.93 -35.93 -12.66
N GLY A 278 48.48 -37.04 -13.25
CA GLY A 278 47.26 -37.11 -14.04
C GLY A 278 46.02 -36.78 -13.21
N LYS A 279 45.85 -37.45 -12.06
CA LYS A 279 44.74 -37.21 -11.13
C LYS A 279 44.70 -35.76 -10.63
N LEU A 280 45.84 -35.22 -10.22
CA LEU A 280 45.94 -33.83 -9.75
C LEU A 280 45.59 -32.82 -10.85
N ARG A 281 45.96 -33.09 -12.11
CA ARG A 281 45.55 -32.25 -13.24
C ARG A 281 44.05 -32.28 -13.48
N GLU A 282 43.42 -33.45 -13.39
CA GLU A 282 41.96 -33.57 -13.51
C GLU A 282 41.25 -32.83 -12.36
N GLU A 283 41.73 -32.96 -11.13
CA GLU A 283 41.20 -32.24 -9.98
C GLU A 283 41.36 -30.73 -10.13
N ALA A 284 42.52 -30.26 -10.61
CA ALA A 284 42.74 -28.84 -10.90
C ALA A 284 41.78 -28.33 -11.99
N ALA A 285 41.53 -29.12 -13.05
CA ALA A 285 40.56 -28.78 -14.08
C ALA A 285 39.13 -28.71 -13.53
N ARG A 286 38.72 -29.67 -12.69
CA ARG A 286 37.42 -29.65 -11.99
C ARG A 286 37.29 -28.44 -11.05
N GLN A 287 38.36 -28.06 -10.36
CA GLN A 287 38.36 -26.87 -9.51
C GLN A 287 38.27 -25.58 -10.33
N SER A 288 38.91 -25.51 -11.50
CA SER A 288 38.81 -24.35 -12.40
C SER A 288 37.39 -24.13 -12.88
N THR A 289 36.71 -25.17 -13.37
CA THR A 289 35.33 -25.06 -13.84
C THR A 289 34.36 -24.71 -12.71
N LEU A 290 34.57 -25.27 -11.51
CA LEU A 290 33.77 -24.91 -10.34
C LEU A 290 33.98 -23.44 -9.95
N ARG A 291 35.22 -22.94 -10.00
CA ARG A 291 35.52 -21.52 -9.73
C ARG A 291 34.82 -20.60 -10.74
N GLU A 292 34.88 -20.90 -12.04
CA GLU A 292 34.18 -20.13 -13.07
C GLU A 292 32.67 -20.09 -12.83
N GLN A 293 32.06 -21.23 -12.47
CA GLN A 293 30.63 -21.27 -12.13
C GLN A 293 30.30 -20.43 -10.90
N LEU A 294 31.15 -20.46 -9.87
CA LEU A 294 30.97 -19.64 -8.68
C LEU A 294 31.16 -18.15 -8.97
N GLU A 295 32.11 -17.79 -9.84
CA GLU A 295 32.34 -16.42 -10.26
C GLU A 295 31.14 -15.87 -11.04
N VAL A 296 30.62 -16.63 -12.01
CA VAL A 296 29.40 -16.28 -12.74
C VAL A 296 28.22 -16.13 -11.78
N LYS A 297 28.05 -17.07 -10.84
CA LYS A 297 26.97 -16.99 -9.83
C LYS A 297 27.12 -15.76 -8.93
N THR A 298 28.33 -15.42 -8.53
CA THR A 298 28.61 -14.26 -7.67
C THR A 298 28.32 -12.97 -8.43
N SER A 299 28.80 -12.85 -9.66
CA SER A 299 28.52 -11.73 -10.57
C SER A 299 27.02 -11.55 -10.82
N MET A 300 26.29 -12.65 -11.07
CA MET A 300 24.84 -12.61 -11.20
C MET A 300 24.16 -12.16 -9.90
N SER A 301 24.59 -12.68 -8.75
CA SER A 301 24.02 -12.27 -7.47
C SER A 301 24.29 -10.79 -7.15
N ASP A 302 25.46 -10.27 -7.51
CA ASP A 302 25.81 -8.87 -7.32
C ASP A 302 24.96 -7.95 -8.20
N ASN A 303 24.72 -8.35 -9.45
CA ASN A 303 23.80 -7.63 -10.34
C ASN A 303 22.38 -7.61 -9.78
N MET A 304 21.87 -8.74 -9.30
CA MET A 304 20.54 -8.81 -8.68
C MET A 304 20.46 -7.97 -7.40
N ILE A 305 21.51 -7.97 -6.57
CA ILE A 305 21.57 -7.12 -5.38
C ILE A 305 21.55 -5.64 -5.77
N ASN A 306 22.27 -5.25 -6.82
CA ASN A 306 22.26 -3.88 -7.32
C ASN A 306 20.88 -3.49 -7.89
N ASP A 307 20.21 -4.37 -8.64
CA ASP A 307 18.86 -4.12 -9.14
C ASP A 307 17.85 -3.97 -8.00
N LEU A 308 17.90 -4.85 -6.99
CA LEU A 308 17.05 -4.76 -5.80
C LEU A 308 17.32 -3.47 -5.00
N ARG A 309 18.60 -3.06 -4.89
CA ARG A 309 18.96 -1.78 -4.27
C ARG A 309 18.41 -0.59 -5.05
N ASN A 310 18.48 -0.64 -6.38
CA ASN A 310 17.94 0.41 -7.25
C ASN A 310 16.41 0.48 -7.16
N GLN A 311 15.72 -0.67 -7.17
CA GLN A 311 14.27 -0.74 -6.97
C GLN A 311 13.87 -0.22 -5.58
N ALA A 312 14.60 -0.60 -4.54
CA ALA A 312 14.35 -0.09 -3.19
C ALA A 312 14.58 1.43 -3.10
N ALA A 313 15.57 1.97 -3.81
CA ALA A 313 15.80 3.41 -3.89
C ALA A 313 14.71 4.13 -4.70
N ALA A 314 14.21 3.53 -5.79
CA ALA A 314 13.09 4.07 -6.56
C ALA A 314 11.80 4.11 -5.71
N ALA A 315 11.44 3.00 -5.06
CA ALA A 315 10.27 2.92 -4.19
C ALA A 315 10.34 3.94 -3.02
N ARG A 316 11.54 4.18 -2.47
CA ARG A 316 11.72 5.23 -1.44
C ARG A 316 11.47 6.63 -1.99
N ARG A 317 11.99 6.93 -3.19
CA ARG A 317 11.74 8.24 -3.84
C ARG A 317 10.26 8.44 -4.15
N GLU A 318 9.59 7.41 -4.67
CA GLU A 318 8.14 7.44 -4.91
C GLU A 318 7.34 7.66 -3.62
N LEU A 319 7.72 6.99 -2.53
CA LEU A 319 7.10 7.22 -1.22
C LEU A 319 7.31 8.67 -0.76
N GLU A 320 8.53 9.22 -0.92
CA GLU A 320 8.84 10.60 -0.58
C GLU A 320 8.05 11.60 -1.43
N THR A 321 7.90 11.37 -2.74
CA THR A 321 7.08 12.24 -3.60
C THR A 321 5.61 12.18 -3.21
N MET A 322 5.06 10.98 -2.98
CA MET A 322 3.68 10.82 -2.51
C MET A 322 3.45 11.51 -1.16
N GLN A 323 4.42 11.43 -0.24
CA GLN A 323 4.35 12.13 1.04
C GLN A 323 4.36 13.65 0.87
N GLN A 324 5.21 14.18 -0.02
CA GLN A 324 5.25 15.61 -0.32
C GLN A 324 3.94 16.09 -0.95
N GLU A 325 3.38 15.35 -1.89
CA GLU A 325 2.08 15.65 -2.51
C GLU A 325 0.95 15.63 -1.47
N GLN A 326 0.94 14.64 -0.57
CA GLN A 326 -0.02 14.59 0.53
C GLN A 326 0.12 15.78 1.47
N LEU A 327 1.34 16.20 1.81
CA LEU A 327 1.57 17.40 2.63
C LEU A 327 1.08 18.67 1.93
N GLN A 328 1.32 18.81 0.63
CA GLN A 328 0.81 19.93 -0.16
C GLN A 328 -0.73 19.94 -0.22
N ALA A 329 -1.36 18.77 -0.37
CA ALA A 329 -2.81 18.64 -0.37
C ALA A 329 -3.40 19.04 1.00
N VAL A 330 -2.78 18.61 2.10
CA VAL A 330 -3.20 19.03 3.45
C VAL A 330 -2.99 20.53 3.65
N GLU A 331 -1.88 21.10 3.17
CA GLU A 331 -1.65 22.55 3.23
C GLU A 331 -2.70 23.33 2.44
N HIS A 332 -3.10 22.83 1.26
CA HIS A 332 -4.17 23.42 0.46
C HIS A 332 -5.52 23.36 1.19
N ILE A 333 -5.88 22.20 1.74
CA ILE A 333 -7.12 22.03 2.53
C ILE A 333 -7.12 22.98 3.75
N GLN A 334 -5.97 23.14 4.41
CA GLN A 334 -5.82 24.06 5.54
C GLN A 334 -6.09 25.51 5.10
N LYS A 335 -5.52 25.96 3.97
CA LYS A 335 -5.76 27.30 3.41
C LYS A 335 -7.22 27.53 3.04
N GLU A 336 -7.88 26.53 2.45
CA GLU A 336 -9.30 26.60 2.14
C GLU A 336 -10.14 26.68 3.43
N LEU A 337 -9.81 25.88 4.45
CA LEU A 337 -10.48 25.90 5.74
C LEU A 337 -10.35 27.28 6.41
N ASP A 338 -9.15 27.85 6.45
CA ASP A 338 -8.92 29.20 6.99
C ASP A 338 -9.77 30.23 6.23
N GLY A 339 -9.86 30.12 4.90
CA GLY A 339 -10.74 30.96 4.07
C GLY A 339 -12.23 30.78 4.39
N PHE A 340 -12.69 29.57 4.68
CA PHE A 340 -14.06 29.29 5.14
C PHE A 340 -14.32 29.86 6.53
N GLU A 341 -13.35 29.78 7.45
CA GLU A 341 -13.45 30.37 8.79
C GLU A 341 -13.56 31.90 8.71
N GLU A 342 -12.75 32.55 7.86
CA GLU A 342 -12.88 33.98 7.60
C GLU A 342 -14.26 34.35 7.03
N LEU A 343 -14.74 33.58 6.04
CA LEU A 343 -16.05 33.82 5.43
C LEU A 343 -17.18 33.63 6.45
N LYS A 344 -17.06 32.62 7.31
CA LYS A 344 -17.98 32.37 8.41
C LYS A 344 -17.98 33.54 9.39
N ALA A 345 -16.81 34.01 9.83
CA ALA A 345 -16.69 35.17 10.71
C ALA A 345 -17.32 36.44 10.10
N ARG A 346 -17.12 36.69 8.80
CA ARG A 346 -17.75 37.81 8.08
C ARG A 346 -19.28 37.69 8.05
N LYS A 347 -19.81 36.49 7.81
CA LYS A 347 -21.26 36.25 7.80
C LYS A 347 -21.86 36.38 9.21
N ASP A 348 -21.21 35.84 10.22
CA ASP A 348 -21.64 35.94 11.62
C ASP A 348 -21.66 37.41 12.07
N ALA A 349 -20.65 38.20 11.71
CA ALA A 349 -20.63 39.65 11.95
C ALA A 349 -21.80 40.36 11.24
N LYS A 350 -22.12 39.98 10.00
CA LYS A 350 -23.25 40.58 9.28
C LYS A 350 -24.59 40.19 9.89
N ILE A 351 -24.73 38.97 10.36
CA ILE A 351 -25.92 38.51 11.09
C ILE A 351 -26.10 39.32 12.37
N ALA A 352 -25.01 39.53 13.14
CA ALA A 352 -25.07 40.35 14.35
C ALA A 352 -25.50 41.79 14.06
N GLU A 353 -24.94 42.43 13.03
CA GLU A 353 -25.34 43.79 12.61
C GLU A 353 -26.83 43.86 12.20
N LEU A 354 -27.31 42.87 11.44
CA LEU A 354 -28.72 42.79 11.05
C LEU A 354 -29.64 42.52 12.24
N GLN A 355 -29.19 41.74 13.22
CA GLN A 355 -29.92 41.51 14.47
C GLN A 355 -29.99 42.79 15.30
N GLU A 356 -28.91 43.55 15.41
CA GLU A 356 -28.88 44.84 16.12
C GLU A 356 -29.79 45.88 15.44
N SER A 357 -29.73 45.98 14.11
CA SER A 357 -30.63 46.84 13.32
C SER A 357 -32.10 46.45 13.51
N ASN A 358 -32.42 45.15 13.44
CA ASN A 358 -33.77 44.67 13.71
C ASN A 358 -34.22 44.98 15.15
N ALA A 359 -33.34 44.83 16.15
CA ALA A 359 -33.64 45.16 17.54
C ALA A 359 -33.88 46.68 17.72
N SER A 360 -33.08 47.52 17.06
CA SER A 360 -33.25 48.98 17.05
C SER A 360 -34.56 49.41 16.40
N LEU A 361 -34.90 48.81 15.25
CA LEU A 361 -36.19 49.04 14.58
C LEU A 361 -37.36 48.61 15.46
N ARG A 362 -37.28 47.44 16.12
CA ARG A 362 -38.30 46.98 17.07
C ARG A 362 -38.49 47.96 18.22
N ARG A 363 -37.41 48.42 18.86
CA ARG A 363 -37.48 49.46 19.91
C ARG A 363 -38.10 50.76 19.41
N THR A 364 -37.78 51.17 18.19
CA THR A 364 -38.34 52.38 17.57
C THR A 364 -39.84 52.22 17.30
N ILE A 365 -40.28 51.07 16.80
CA ILE A 365 -41.70 50.74 16.61
C ILE A 365 -42.43 50.71 17.95
N GLU A 366 -41.87 50.04 18.96
CA GLU A 366 -42.43 50.00 20.32
C GLU A 366 -42.58 51.40 20.90
N THR A 367 -41.57 52.27 20.74
CA THR A 367 -41.61 53.65 21.22
C THR A 367 -42.67 54.48 20.49
N ASN A 368 -42.75 54.36 19.17
CA ASN A 368 -43.77 55.06 18.38
C ASN A 368 -45.18 54.56 18.72
N LEU A 369 -45.36 53.25 18.88
CA LEU A 369 -46.64 52.65 19.26
C LEU A 369 -47.07 53.10 20.65
N TYR A 370 -46.14 53.17 21.61
CA TYR A 370 -46.40 53.71 22.95
C TYR A 370 -46.80 55.19 22.90
N ASN A 371 -46.09 56.00 22.11
CA ASN A 371 -46.42 57.42 21.93
C ASN A 371 -47.79 57.61 21.26
N GLN A 372 -48.11 56.80 20.25
CA GLN A 372 -49.41 56.80 19.57
C GLN A 372 -50.54 56.38 20.52
N ALA A 373 -50.35 55.32 21.31
CA ALA A 373 -51.34 54.89 22.29
C ALA A 373 -51.60 55.98 23.34
N ASN A 374 -50.56 56.69 23.78
CA ASN A 374 -50.68 57.80 24.72
C ASN A 374 -51.37 59.03 24.12
N SER A 375 -51.06 59.38 22.87
CA SER A 375 -51.73 60.50 22.19
C SER A 375 -53.19 60.16 21.92
N GLU A 376 -53.52 58.95 21.47
CA GLU A 376 -54.89 58.47 21.35
C GLU A 376 -55.62 58.51 22.69
N MET A 377 -55.01 58.05 23.78
CA MET A 377 -55.65 58.10 25.09
C MET A 377 -55.90 59.54 25.55
N ARG A 378 -54.99 60.49 25.29
CA ARG A 378 -55.23 61.92 25.56
C ARG A 378 -56.39 62.46 24.72
N LEU A 379 -56.41 62.17 23.41
CA LEU A 379 -57.48 62.60 22.52
C LEU A 379 -58.84 62.01 22.94
N ARG A 380 -58.89 60.72 23.30
CA ARG A 380 -60.09 60.07 23.81
C ARG A 380 -60.60 60.71 25.10
N LYS A 381 -59.71 61.11 26.02
CA LYS A 381 -60.09 61.87 27.24
C LYS A 381 -60.65 63.24 26.89
N GLN A 382 -60.01 63.98 25.99
CA GLN A 382 -60.49 65.29 25.52
C GLN A 382 -61.84 65.19 24.80
N ILE A 383 -62.03 64.19 23.93
CA ILE A 383 -63.31 63.92 23.27
C ILE A 383 -64.39 63.69 24.32
N LYS A 384 -64.12 62.87 25.35
CA LYS A 384 -65.06 62.61 26.43
C LYS A 384 -65.40 63.87 27.23
N GLU A 385 -64.42 64.72 27.52
CA GLU A 385 -64.65 66.03 28.17
C GLU A 385 -65.49 66.97 27.28
N LEU A 386 -65.18 67.08 25.99
CA LEU A 386 -65.93 67.91 25.05
C LEU A 386 -67.36 67.41 24.87
N GLN A 387 -67.57 66.09 24.78
CA GLN A 387 -68.91 65.49 24.78
C GLN A 387 -69.67 65.87 26.05
N SER A 388 -69.06 65.77 27.23
CA SER A 388 -69.71 66.18 28.48
C SER A 388 -70.10 67.67 28.50
N LYS A 389 -69.24 68.55 27.94
CA LYS A 389 -69.55 69.98 27.80
C LYS A 389 -70.68 70.20 26.82
N LEU A 390 -70.67 69.50 25.68
CA LEU A 390 -71.73 69.60 24.68
C LEU A 390 -73.06 69.14 25.25
N ASP A 391 -73.10 68.03 25.98
CA ASP A 391 -74.29 67.51 26.66
C ASP A 391 -74.78 68.51 27.75
N SER A 392 -73.85 69.15 28.48
CA SER A 392 -74.20 70.20 29.45
C SER A 392 -74.75 71.48 28.79
N THR A 393 -74.28 71.82 27.59
CA THR A 393 -74.81 72.95 26.81
C THR A 393 -76.10 72.60 26.09
N ALA A 394 -76.28 71.36 25.64
CA ALA A 394 -77.52 70.87 25.05
C ALA A 394 -78.65 70.86 26.10
N THR A 395 -78.34 70.42 27.33
CA THR A 395 -79.26 70.54 28.47
C THR A 395 -79.51 72.00 28.89
N ALA A 396 -78.58 72.93 28.62
CA ALA A 396 -78.82 74.37 28.81
C ALA A 396 -79.68 75.00 27.69
N VAL A 397 -79.56 74.53 26.44
CA VAL A 397 -80.33 75.03 25.28
C VAL A 397 -81.79 74.52 25.29
N GLU A 398 -82.08 73.39 25.94
CA GLU A 398 -83.47 72.94 26.21
C GLU A 398 -84.25 73.83 27.20
N SER A 399 -83.66 74.93 27.72
CA SER A 399 -84.26 75.81 28.73
C SER A 399 -84.52 77.28 28.31
N ALA A 400 -84.55 77.62 27.02
CA ALA A 400 -84.96 78.95 26.55
C ALA A 400 -85.73 78.93 25.20
N PRO A 401 -86.79 79.75 25.03
CA PRO A 401 -87.78 79.54 23.97
C PRO A 401 -87.42 80.16 22.61
N GLU A 402 -87.99 79.49 21.62
CA GLU A 402 -88.18 79.76 20.20
C GLU A 402 -88.52 81.23 19.83
N TYR A 403 -87.75 81.85 18.93
CA TYR A 403 -88.26 82.78 17.90
C TYR A 403 -87.23 83.07 16.79
N ALA A 404 -87.78 83.20 15.57
CA ALA A 404 -87.28 83.94 14.41
C ALA A 404 -86.25 83.29 13.46
N ARG A 405 -86.81 82.69 12.40
CA ARG A 405 -86.21 82.59 11.06
C ARG A 405 -86.06 83.99 10.44
N PRO A 406 -85.03 84.25 9.64
CA PRO A 406 -85.30 84.84 8.33
C PRO A 406 -84.50 84.18 7.19
N ALA A 407 -84.94 84.52 6.00
CA ALA A 407 -84.61 83.92 4.73
C ALA A 407 -83.37 84.55 4.05
N ASP A 408 -82.83 83.78 3.10
CA ASP A 408 -82.34 84.19 1.78
C ASP A 408 -81.13 85.15 1.65
N GLN A 409 -80.04 84.65 1.06
CA GLN A 409 -79.17 85.38 0.13
C GLN A 409 -78.17 84.42 -0.53
N GLY A 410 -78.34 84.19 -1.84
CA GLY A 410 -77.34 83.55 -2.69
C GLY A 410 -76.16 84.47 -2.97
N LEU A 411 -75.01 83.85 -3.29
CA LEU A 411 -73.89 84.45 -4.02
C LEU A 411 -73.07 83.33 -4.67
N GLU A 412 -73.31 83.12 -5.96
CA GLU A 412 -72.33 82.60 -6.91
C GLU A 412 -71.22 83.65 -7.10
N ILE A 413 -69.95 83.25 -6.99
CA ILE A 413 -68.85 83.83 -7.78
C ILE A 413 -67.84 82.70 -8.09
N GLY A 414 -67.63 82.45 -9.38
CA GLY A 414 -66.48 81.72 -9.89
C GLY A 414 -65.37 82.66 -10.40
N PHE A 415 -64.25 82.01 -10.76
CA PHE A 415 -63.16 82.44 -11.66
C PHE A 415 -61.82 82.92 -11.03
N ASP A 416 -60.82 82.06 -11.27
CA ASP A 416 -59.38 82.23 -11.59
C ASP A 416 -58.53 83.34 -10.96
N ASP A 417 -57.41 82.98 -10.32
CA ASP A 417 -56.05 83.28 -10.83
C ASP A 417 -54.95 82.49 -10.07
N ALA A 418 -53.88 82.11 -10.76
CA ALA A 418 -52.72 81.39 -10.24
C ALA A 418 -51.76 82.32 -9.44
N PRO A 419 -50.78 81.76 -8.69
CA PRO A 419 -49.42 81.87 -9.23
C PRO A 419 -48.47 80.68 -8.96
N LYS A 420 -47.42 80.69 -9.78
CA LYS A 420 -46.27 79.79 -9.94
C LYS A 420 -45.38 79.56 -8.69
N ALA A 421 -44.93 78.30 -8.58
CA ALA A 421 -43.64 77.71 -8.17
C ALA A 421 -42.48 78.60 -7.63
N PRO A 422 -41.57 78.02 -6.81
CA PRO A 422 -40.46 77.26 -7.41
C PRO A 422 -40.05 75.94 -6.71
N GLU A 423 -39.70 74.98 -7.57
CA GLU A 423 -38.56 74.04 -7.51
C GLU A 423 -38.10 73.42 -6.18
N LYS A 424 -38.14 72.08 -6.11
CA LYS A 424 -36.91 71.25 -6.17
C LYS A 424 -37.20 69.75 -6.36
N GLN A 425 -36.82 69.30 -7.56
CA GLN A 425 -36.11 68.06 -7.85
C GLN A 425 -36.76 66.73 -7.46
N SER A 426 -37.52 66.22 -8.42
CA SER A 426 -37.67 64.80 -8.71
C SER A 426 -36.32 64.11 -8.90
N GLN A 427 -36.04 63.06 -8.13
CA GLN A 427 -35.22 61.94 -8.60
C GLN A 427 -36.03 60.65 -8.50
N GLN A 428 -36.86 60.42 -9.54
CA GLN A 428 -37.14 59.07 -9.96
C GLN A 428 -35.84 58.46 -10.49
N ARG A 429 -35.18 57.62 -9.68
CA ARG A 429 -34.25 56.63 -10.23
C ARG A 429 -34.96 55.29 -10.26
N ARG A 430 -35.24 54.89 -11.50
CA ARG A 430 -35.76 53.60 -11.94
C ARG A 430 -35.19 52.46 -11.10
N ARG A 431 -36.06 51.61 -10.55
CA ARG A 431 -35.70 50.28 -10.07
C ARG A 431 -35.10 49.50 -11.25
N GLY A 432 -33.77 49.39 -11.27
CA GLY A 432 -33.07 48.47 -12.15
C GLY A 432 -33.42 47.04 -11.72
N ARG A 433 -34.06 46.30 -12.62
CA ARG A 433 -34.11 44.83 -12.56
C ARG A 433 -32.68 44.33 -12.37
N PRO A 434 -32.41 43.36 -11.47
CA PRO A 434 -31.07 42.82 -11.34
C PRO A 434 -30.67 42.25 -12.71
N ARG A 435 -29.57 42.78 -13.27
CA ARG A 435 -28.94 42.18 -14.44
C ARG A 435 -28.58 40.75 -14.06
N LYS A 436 -29.15 39.77 -14.75
CA LYS A 436 -28.61 38.41 -14.74
C LYS A 436 -27.14 38.55 -15.15
N VAL A 437 -26.25 38.21 -14.23
CA VAL A 437 -24.85 37.95 -14.56
C VAL A 437 -24.92 36.89 -15.64
N LYS A 438 -24.39 37.21 -16.83
CA LYS A 438 -24.13 36.21 -17.85
C LYS A 438 -23.19 35.23 -17.17
N ILE A 439 -23.68 34.03 -16.89
CA ILE A 439 -22.82 32.89 -16.61
C ILE A 439 -21.84 32.88 -17.77
N ASP A 440 -20.57 32.95 -17.42
CA ASP A 440 -19.47 32.85 -18.35
C ASP A 440 -19.64 31.56 -19.14
N SER A 441 -19.98 31.68 -20.42
CA SER A 441 -20.10 30.55 -21.34
C SER A 441 -18.73 30.11 -21.88
N SER A 442 -17.67 30.32 -21.08
CA SER A 442 -16.32 29.83 -21.35
C SER A 442 -15.88 28.72 -20.39
N LEU A 443 -16.71 28.36 -19.41
CA LEU A 443 -16.55 27.12 -18.63
C LEU A 443 -17.34 25.97 -19.26
N ASP A 444 -17.11 25.74 -20.56
CA ASP A 444 -17.26 24.40 -21.09
C ASP A 444 -16.07 23.60 -20.53
N ASN A 445 -16.33 22.81 -19.50
CA ASN A 445 -15.39 21.84 -18.90
C ASN A 445 -15.11 20.67 -19.86
N THR A 446 -14.66 21.01 -21.07
CA THR A 446 -14.32 20.06 -22.14
C THR A 446 -12.96 20.36 -22.76
N GLU A 447 -12.24 21.39 -22.33
CA GLU A 447 -10.87 21.66 -22.83
C GLU A 447 -9.84 20.60 -22.38
N TRP A 448 -10.10 19.83 -21.32
CA TRP A 448 -9.31 18.61 -21.04
C TRP A 448 -9.54 17.51 -22.11
N PHE A 449 -10.65 17.54 -22.84
CA PHE A 449 -11.04 16.49 -23.79
C PHE A 449 -10.63 16.79 -25.23
N SER A 450 -10.12 17.99 -25.52
CA SER A 450 -9.88 18.43 -26.90
C SER A 450 -8.61 19.28 -27.05
N GLU A 451 -7.47 18.79 -26.57
CA GLU A 451 -6.17 19.25 -27.07
C GLU A 451 -5.27 18.07 -27.42
N GLY A 452 -4.82 18.07 -28.68
CA GLY A 452 -3.52 17.57 -29.13
C GLY A 452 -3.13 16.13 -28.80
N LYS A 453 -3.06 15.30 -29.85
CA LYS A 453 -2.07 14.22 -29.91
C LYS A 453 -0.68 14.83 -29.69
N HIS A 454 -0.20 14.81 -28.45
CA HIS A 454 1.22 14.91 -28.17
C HIS A 454 1.76 13.49 -28.31
N ASP A 455 2.39 13.20 -29.45
CA ASP A 455 3.20 11.98 -29.62
C ASP A 455 4.46 12.16 -28.76
N ASP A 456 4.33 11.92 -27.46
CA ASP A 456 5.46 11.79 -26.55
C ASP A 456 6.01 10.36 -26.72
N PRO A 457 7.26 10.18 -27.22
CA PRO A 457 7.80 8.84 -27.50
C PRO A 457 7.96 7.95 -26.25
N ASP A 458 7.78 8.53 -25.07
CA ASP A 458 7.89 7.85 -23.77
C ASP A 458 6.51 7.55 -23.12
N PHE A 459 5.41 8.06 -23.70
CA PHE A 459 4.05 7.79 -23.20
C PHE A 459 3.26 6.94 -24.19
N GLY A 460 3.41 5.63 -24.05
CA GLY A 460 2.71 4.61 -24.82
C GLY A 460 3.18 3.20 -24.40
N TYR A 461 2.32 2.19 -24.57
CA TYR A 461 2.68 0.81 -24.26
C TYR A 461 3.80 0.34 -25.20
N HIS A 462 5.01 0.20 -24.65
CA HIS A 462 6.14 -0.42 -25.36
C HIS A 462 6.06 -1.93 -25.18
N GLU A 463 5.73 -2.67 -26.26
CA GLU A 463 5.71 -4.15 -26.23
C GLU A 463 7.08 -4.65 -25.77
N PRO A 464 7.16 -5.45 -24.67
CA PRO A 464 8.42 -5.96 -24.18
C PRO A 464 9.18 -6.71 -25.28
N PRO A 465 10.52 -6.59 -25.35
CA PRO A 465 11.31 -7.22 -26.40
C PRO A 465 11.04 -8.73 -26.42
N ARG A 466 10.50 -9.20 -27.55
CA ARG A 466 10.21 -10.62 -27.76
C ARG A 466 11.50 -11.41 -27.63
N LYS A 467 11.49 -12.41 -26.76
CA LYS A 467 12.60 -13.37 -26.63
C LYS A 467 12.89 -13.96 -28.02
N PRO A 468 14.16 -14.14 -28.41
CA PRO A 468 14.48 -14.81 -29.66
C PRO A 468 13.79 -16.17 -29.65
N ALA A 469 13.07 -16.47 -30.75
CA ALA A 469 12.54 -17.80 -30.97
C ALA A 469 13.70 -18.79 -30.89
N ASN A 470 13.61 -19.73 -29.94
CA ASN A 470 14.63 -20.74 -29.77
C ASN A 470 14.45 -21.79 -30.87
N ASP A 471 14.99 -21.51 -32.05
CA ASP A 471 14.97 -22.40 -33.23
C ASP A 471 15.94 -23.59 -33.08
N ASN A 472 16.27 -23.99 -31.85
CA ASN A 472 17.01 -25.21 -31.60
C ASN A 472 16.11 -26.42 -31.86
N GLU A 473 16.12 -26.91 -33.10
CA GLU A 473 15.49 -28.17 -33.54
C GLU A 473 15.84 -29.36 -32.63
N ALA A 474 16.97 -29.29 -31.92
CA ALA A 474 17.41 -30.28 -30.94
C ALA A 474 16.50 -30.40 -29.70
N GLN A 475 15.63 -29.43 -29.41
CA GLN A 475 14.67 -29.51 -28.29
C GLN A 475 13.32 -30.14 -28.68
N LEU A 476 13.07 -30.32 -29.98
CA LEU A 476 11.85 -30.98 -30.48
C LEU A 476 12.03 -32.49 -30.70
N SER A 477 13.24 -33.04 -30.52
CA SER A 477 13.51 -34.48 -30.64
C SER A 477 13.42 -35.25 -29.31
N LEU A 478 12.84 -34.65 -28.27
CA LEU A 478 12.61 -35.28 -26.97
C LEU A 478 11.12 -35.52 -26.73
N PHE A 479 10.45 -36.08 -27.74
CA PHE A 479 9.24 -36.89 -27.59
C PHE A 479 9.27 -38.04 -28.60
#